data_AF-A0A972V3V7-F1
#
_entry.id   AF-A0A972V3V7-F1
#
_cell.length_a   1.000
_cell.length_b   1.000
_cell.length_c   1.000
_cell.angle_alpha   90.00
_cell.angle_beta   90.00
_cell.angle_gamma   90.00
#
_symmetry.space_group_name_H-M   'P 1'
#
loop_
_entity.id
_entity.type
_entity.pdbx_description
1 polymer ?
#
loop_
_entity_poly.entity_id
_entity_poly.type
_entity_poly.pdbx_seq_one_letter_code
_entity_poly.pdbx_strand_id
1 'polypeptide(L)' 'MNILSLHSQVVAGHVGNAAAVLPLQLLGFEVWAVPTVLYSNHPGHGTFTGRVTPAGEIEALIGGLDQRGLLKDCTGVL' A
#
# COMPACT_ATOMS: atom_id res chain seq x y z
N MET A 1 -5.70 0.67 -15.93
CA MET A 1 -4.58 -0.23 -15.54
C MET A 1 -4.50 -0.19 -14.04
N ASN A 2 -4.60 -1.34 -13.38
CA ASN A 2 -4.65 -1.43 -11.93
C ASN A 2 -3.27 -1.84 -11.40
N ILE A 3 -2.80 -1.16 -10.36
CA ILE A 3 -1.50 -1.41 -9.74
C ILE A 3 -1.74 -1.81 -8.29
N LEU A 4 -1.25 -2.98 -7.90
CA LEU A 4 -1.14 -3.38 -6.50
C LEU A 4 0.14 -2.79 -5.91
N SER A 5 0.02 -1.92 -4.91
CA SER A 5 1.17 -1.25 -4.27
C SER A 5 1.38 -1.80 -2.85
N LEU A 6 2.41 -2.63 -2.67
CA LEU A 6 2.77 -3.33 -1.42
C LEU A 6 3.98 -2.64 -0.75
N HIS A 7 3.73 -1.54 -0.06
CA HIS A 7 4.77 -0.69 0.53
C HIS A 7 4.48 -0.36 1.99
N SER A 8 5.45 0.23 2.70
CA SER A 8 5.18 0.93 3.96
C SER A 8 4.23 2.13 3.76
N GLN A 9 3.50 2.54 4.79
CA GLN A 9 2.71 3.78 4.78
C GLN A 9 2.92 4.61 6.03
N VAL A 10 3.00 5.93 5.85
CA VAL A 10 3.05 6.90 6.95
C VAL A 10 1.87 7.88 6.85
N VAL A 11 1.43 8.42 7.99
CA VAL A 11 0.40 9.47 8.02
C VAL A 11 0.99 10.84 7.64
N ALA A 12 2.18 11.15 8.14
CA ALA A 12 2.91 12.38 7.84
C ALA A 12 4.24 12.07 7.14
N GLY A 13 4.39 12.57 5.91
CA GLY A 13 5.56 12.38 5.06
C GLY A 13 5.23 11.71 3.72
N HIS A 14 6.19 11.70 2.81
CA HIS A 14 6.04 11.15 1.46
C HIS A 14 7.06 10.03 1.25
N VAL A 15 6.77 8.85 1.82
CA VAL A 15 7.53 7.60 1.61
C VAL A 15 6.58 6.43 1.42
N GLY A 16 7.03 5.37 0.72
CA GLY A 16 6.21 4.19 0.42
C GLY A 16 4.88 4.56 -0.26
N ASN A 17 3.76 4.00 0.21
CA ASN A 17 2.43 4.28 -0.36
C ASN A 17 2.06 5.78 -0.29
N ALA A 18 2.52 6.51 0.73
CA ALA A 18 2.27 7.96 0.83
C ALA A 18 3.00 8.77 -0.26
N ALA A 19 4.07 8.23 -0.85
CA ALA A 19 4.76 8.81 -2.01
C ALA A 19 4.27 8.24 -3.35
N ALA A 20 3.86 6.98 -3.40
CA ALA A 20 3.56 6.29 -4.64
C ALA A 20 2.11 6.51 -5.13
N VAL A 21 1.13 6.54 -4.22
CA VAL A 21 -0.29 6.49 -4.59
C VAL A 21 -0.72 7.73 -5.39
N LEU A 22 -0.45 8.93 -4.89
CA LEU A 22 -0.91 10.15 -5.54
C LEU A 22 -0.31 10.34 -6.96
N PRO A 23 1.00 10.21 -7.18
CA PRO A 23 1.56 10.32 -8.54
C PRO A 23 0.98 9.30 -9.52
N LEU A 24 0.81 8.04 -9.10
CA LEU A 24 0.21 7.01 -9.95
C LEU A 24 -1.25 7.31 -10.29
N GLN A 25 -2.03 7.79 -9.33
CA GLN A 25 -3.41 8.22 -9.57
C GLN A 25 -3.47 9.43 -10.52
N LEU A 26 -2.56 10.40 -10.37
CA LEU A 26 -2.44 11.54 -11.30
C LEU A 26 -2.07 11.11 -12.73
N LEU A 27 -1.35 9.99 -12.88
CA LEU A 27 -1.04 9.37 -14.17
C LEU A 27 -2.19 8.50 -14.72
N GLY A 28 -3.32 8.40 -14.01
CA GLY A 28 -4.51 7.68 -14.46
C GLY A 28 -4.52 6.18 -14.10
N PHE A 29 -3.64 5.73 -13.20
CA PHE A 29 -3.69 4.37 -12.67
C PHE A 29 -4.68 4.27 -11.51
N GLU A 30 -5.40 3.14 -11.45
CA GLU A 30 -6.12 2.74 -10.25
C GLU A 30 -5.12 2.03 -9.32
N VAL A 31 -4.98 2.49 -8.08
CA VAL A 31 -3.95 1.99 -7.16
C VAL A 31 -4.59 1.31 -5.97
N TRP A 32 -4.31 0.03 -5.80
CA TRP A 32 -4.70 -0.77 -4.64
C TRP A 32 -3.54 -0.81 -3.66
N ALA A 33 -3.52 0.12 -2.71
CA ALA A 33 -2.45 0.22 -1.72
C ALA A 33 -2.68 -0.74 -0.55
N VAL A 34 -1.70 -1.61 -0.29
CA VAL A 34 -1.68 -2.49 0.90
C VAL A 34 -0.44 -2.12 1.73
N PRO A 35 -0.64 -1.48 2.91
CA PRO A 35 0.47 -1.08 3.75
C PRO A 35 1.10 -2.28 4.47
N THR A 36 2.42 -2.45 4.38
CA THR A 36 3.18 -3.44 5.18
C THR A 36 3.43 -2.97 6.61
N VAL A 37 3.44 -1.65 6.81
CA VAL A 37 3.38 -0.97 8.10
C VAL A 37 2.50 0.26 7.95
N LEU A 38 1.85 0.67 9.05
CA LEU A 38 1.18 1.96 9.14
C LEU A 38 1.72 2.72 10.35
N TYR A 39 2.52 3.76 10.10
CA TYR A 39 3.15 4.58 11.13
C TYR A 39 2.72 6.05 11.04
N SER A 40 2.92 6.80 12.13
CA SER A 40 2.68 8.24 12.16
C SER A 40 3.59 9.01 11.19
N ASN A 41 4.87 8.64 11.12
CA ASN A 41 5.92 9.28 10.34
C ASN A 41 7.08 8.31 10.11
N HIS A 42 8.05 8.72 9.29
CA HIS A 42 9.25 7.94 9.06
C HIS A 42 10.05 7.74 10.38
N PRO A 43 10.50 6.50 10.71
CA PRO A 43 11.22 6.21 11.96
C PRO A 43 12.54 6.99 12.14
N GLY A 44 13.15 7.44 11.04
CA GLY A 44 14.36 8.27 11.06
C GLY A 44 14.21 9.62 11.80
N HIS A 45 12.97 10.03 12.15
CA HIS A 45 12.71 11.20 13.00
C HIS A 45 12.86 10.90 14.51
N GLY A 46 13.22 9.68 14.91
CA GLY A 46 13.51 9.29 16.29
C GLY A 46 12.29 8.74 17.04
N THR A 47 11.16 9.45 17.02
CA THR A 47 9.89 8.96 17.60
C THR A 47 8.85 8.71 16.51
N PHE A 48 8.08 7.64 16.68
CA PHE A 48 6.92 7.31 15.85
C PHE A 48 5.96 6.39 16.61
N THR A 49 4.72 6.34 16.16
CA THR A 49 3.69 5.41 16.67
C THR A 49 3.07 4.64 15.50
N GLY A 50 2.62 3.41 15.73
CA GLY A 50 1.80 2.66 14.78
C GLY A 50 2.07 1.16 14.84
N ARG A 51 1.82 0.44 13.73
CA ARG A 51 1.88 -1.02 13.69
C ARG A 51 2.54 -1.58 12.44
N VAL A 52 3.10 -2.77 12.58
CA VAL A 52 3.38 -3.66 11.45
C VAL A 52 2.06 -4.33 11.05
N THR A 53 1.80 -4.44 9.75
CA THR A 53 0.67 -5.22 9.24
C THR A 53 1.04 -6.70 9.30
N PRO A 54 0.30 -7.55 10.03
CA PRO A 54 0.58 -8.98 10.08
C PRO A 54 0.52 -9.61 8.68
N ALA A 55 1.40 -10.57 8.41
CA ALA A 55 1.44 -11.26 7.11
C ALA A 55 0.09 -11.88 6.73
N GLY A 56 -0.61 -12.50 7.69
CA GLY A 56 -1.94 -13.06 7.46
C GLY A 56 -3.02 -12.03 7.11
N GLU A 57 -2.87 -10.76 7.54
CA GLU A 57 -3.77 -9.68 7.12
C GLU A 57 -3.51 -9.31 5.65
N ILE A 58 -2.25 -9.24 5.24
CA ILE A 58 -1.86 -9.01 3.85
C ILE A 58 -2.38 -10.14 2.95
N GLU A 59 -2.14 -11.39 3.33
CA GLU A 59 -2.65 -12.58 2.61
C GLU A 59 -4.18 -12.56 2.48
N ALA A 60 -4.90 -12.22 3.56
CA ALA A 60 -6.35 -12.13 3.53
C ALA A 60 -6.86 -11.03 2.59
N LEU A 61 -6.19 -9.87 2.54
CA LEU A 61 -6.55 -8.78 1.62
C LEU A 61 -6.34 -9.20 0.16
N ILE A 62 -5.18 -9.80 -0.16
CA ILE A 62 -4.89 -10.28 -1.52
C ILE A 62 -5.87 -11.41 -1.90
N GLY A 63 -6.13 -12.34 -0.99
CA GLY A 63 -7.15 -13.39 -1.18
C GLY A 63 -8.55 -12.82 -1.41
N GLY A 64 -8.90 -11.73 -0.73
CA GLY A 64 -10.16 -11.01 -0.97
C GLY A 64 -10.24 -10.39 -2.37
N LEU A 65 -9.13 -9.85 -2.89
CA LEU A 65 -9.06 -9.38 -4.29
C LEU A 65 -9.23 -10.53 -5.28
N ASP A 66 -8.61 -11.68 -5.00
CA ASP A 66 -8.70 -12.88 -5.83
C ASP A 66 -10.12 -13.47 -5.86
N GLN A 67 -10.77 -13.59 -4.70
CA GLN A 67 -12.16 -14.06 -4.59
C GLN A 67 -13.16 -13.18 -5.37
N ARG A 68 -12.88 -11.87 -5.47
CA ARG A 68 -13.65 -10.94 -6.30
C ARG A 68 -13.25 -10.97 -7.78
N GLY A 69 -12.24 -11.75 -8.14
CA GLY A 69 -11.69 -11.85 -9.48
C GLY A 69 -11.04 -10.56 -9.96
N LEU A 70 -10.56 -9.69 -9.06
CA LEU A 70 -9.95 -8.40 -9.41
C LEU A 70 -8.50 -8.55 -9.85
N LEU A 71 -7.80 -9.58 -9.37
CA LEU A 71 -6.38 -9.80 -9.71
C LEU A 71 -6.15 -10.01 -11.21
N LYS A 72 -7.16 -10.47 -11.97
CA LYS A 72 -7.10 -10.60 -13.43
C LYS A 72 -6.90 -9.25 -14.15
N ASP A 73 -7.34 -8.17 -13.51
CA ASP A 73 -7.26 -6.80 -14.04
C ASP A 73 -6.02 -6.06 -13.48
N CYS A 74 -5.22 -6.72 -12.63
CA CYS A 74 -3.97 -6.20 -12.09
C CYS A 74 -2.88 -6.23 -13.15
N THR A 75 -2.39 -5.06 -13.53
CA THR A 75 -1.41 -4.88 -14.61
C THR A 75 0.00 -4.58 -14.11
N GLY A 76 0.18 -4.37 -12.81
CA GLY A 76 1.49 -4.15 -12.20
C GLY A 76 1.46 -4.38 -10.70
N VAL A 77 2.63 -4.74 -10.15
CA VAL A 77 2.87 -4.84 -8.71
C VAL A 77 4.08 -3.98 -8.39
N LEU A 78 3.95 -3.12 -7.38
CA LEU A 78 5.00 -2.25 -6.88
C LEU A 78 5.32 -2.57 -5.43
#